data_AF-A0A257KLF1-F1
#
_entry.id   AF-A0A257KLF1-F1
#
_cell.length_a   1.000
_cell.length_b   1.000
_cell.length_c   1.000
_cell.angle_alpha   90.00
_cell.angle_beta   90.00
_cell.angle_gamma   90.00
#
_symmetry.space_group_name_H-M   'P 1'
#
loop_
_entity.id
_entity.type
_entity.pdbx_description
1 polymer ?
#
loop_
_entity_poly.entity_id
_entity_poly.type
_entity_poly.pdbx_seq_one_letter_code
_entity_poly.pdbx_strand_id
1 'polypeptide(L)'
;MSHSIRISAVAISLAMLLSTSVLALDASSLSPSVADAMAQGASPQAIADYRRKLAEYQEARAAFDQEAGAYWNAIAEKRKIRFAKRREGQAVTLNDYVLEQAPLYDGPKRPIDPEPEPDGGPRVRRDLPVVADFIGAARSEFQFVPQRASNEMEFKRAYARAALQAGLTREMAVRVYSFETGGNGGYDMQSGLNPSKPGSRAISTAIGYNQLLTANTITIIAEKGPQLLKVLNDKAAMLQGSQRKAMDHKIAVFKRMHAAVKNSPQSWSAFEKLGTTPHGWAMHALVLDMDVGPQLQVHKLLTSVQFARARGFDRPLSAAELEMMNLTGDGNGFDMVTMPQAMREQVPTANFFQRGGYERNPVAIRHNTVAKLLAITNNRMDVNSNLPGAKELAAAFGSATASNEAR
;
A
#
# COMPACT_ATOMS: atom_id res chain seq x y z
N MET A 1 24.41 15.78 -7.69
CA MET A 1 24.45 14.59 -6.82
C MET A 1 23.04 14.34 -6.29
N SER A 2 22.26 13.48 -6.95
CA SER A 2 20.89 13.13 -6.53
C SER A 2 20.99 11.96 -5.55
N HIS A 3 20.72 12.21 -4.28
CA HIS A 3 20.53 11.14 -3.30
C HIS A 3 19.18 10.48 -3.57
N SER A 4 19.14 9.46 -4.43
CA SER A 4 17.99 8.57 -4.55
C SER A 4 17.80 7.87 -3.21
N ILE A 5 16.70 8.16 -2.51
CA ILE A 5 16.30 7.44 -1.31
C ILE A 5 16.11 5.99 -1.74
N ARG A 6 16.92 5.07 -1.20
CA ARG A 6 16.78 3.65 -1.46
C ARG A 6 15.50 3.19 -0.77
N ILE A 7 14.40 3.15 -1.52
CA ILE A 7 13.12 2.60 -1.07
C ILE A 7 13.35 1.08 -0.90
N SER A 8 13.49 0.63 0.35
CA SER A 8 13.71 -0.78 0.68
C SER A 8 13.00 -1.13 1.98
N ALA A 9 11.69 -0.95 2.00
CA ALA A 9 10.75 -1.64 2.90
C ALA A 9 9.33 -1.36 2.41
N VAL A 10 8.73 -2.27 1.66
CA VAL A 10 7.30 -2.18 1.34
C VAL A 10 6.52 -2.88 2.46
N ALA A 11 5.80 -2.10 3.26
CA ALA A 11 4.72 -2.61 4.09
C ALA A 11 3.53 -2.91 3.17
N ILE A 12 3.39 -4.18 2.77
CA ILE A 12 2.27 -4.63 1.93
C ILE A 12 1.07 -4.91 2.84
N SER A 13 0.09 -4.01 2.84
CA SER A 13 -1.24 -4.27 3.40
C SER A 13 -2.13 -4.86 2.32
N LEU A 14 -2.07 -6.17 2.13
CA LEU A 14 -2.98 -6.89 1.23
C LEU A 14 -4.25 -7.29 1.99
N ALA A 15 -5.30 -6.47 1.96
CA ALA A 15 -6.62 -6.98 2.29
C ALA A 15 -7.20 -7.73 1.12
N MET A 16 -7.49 -9.01 1.33
CA MET A 16 -8.56 -9.65 0.58
C MET A 16 -9.63 -10.16 1.52
N LEU A 17 -10.83 -9.67 1.27
CA LEU A 17 -12.05 -10.00 1.97
C LEU A 17 -12.56 -11.38 1.51
N LEU A 18 -12.68 -12.30 2.46
CA LEU A 18 -13.62 -13.43 2.38
C LEU A 18 -14.72 -13.16 3.42
N SER A 19 -15.96 -13.12 2.97
CA SER A 19 -17.15 -12.84 3.79
C SER A 19 -17.82 -14.13 4.24
N THR A 20 -18.05 -14.27 5.54
CA THR A 20 -19.04 -15.20 6.11
C THR A 20 -19.89 -14.45 7.13
N SER A 21 -21.20 -14.42 6.88
CA SER A 21 -22.21 -13.73 7.69
C SER A 21 -22.55 -14.53 8.94
N VAL A 22 -22.59 -13.88 10.11
CA VAL A 22 -23.25 -14.41 11.32
C VAL A 22 -24.20 -13.33 11.82
N LEU A 23 -25.47 -13.71 11.99
CA LEU A 23 -26.56 -12.89 12.50
C LEU A 23 -26.30 -12.52 13.98
N ALA A 24 -26.41 -11.23 14.31
CA ALA A 24 -26.38 -10.76 15.69
C ALA A 24 -27.82 -10.70 16.22
N LEU A 25 -28.06 -11.33 17.38
CA LEU A 25 -29.28 -11.21 18.17
C LEU A 25 -29.13 -10.05 19.19
N ASP A 26 -30.23 -9.32 19.40
CA ASP A 26 -30.33 -8.12 20.23
C ASP A 26 -30.02 -8.36 21.72
N ALA A 27 -29.34 -7.36 22.31
CA ALA A 27 -28.94 -7.32 23.70
C ALA A 27 -30.05 -6.76 24.60
N SER A 28 -30.73 -7.65 25.31
CA SER A 28 -31.63 -7.29 26.42
C SER A 28 -30.94 -7.58 27.75
N SER A 29 -31.00 -6.59 28.65
CA SER A 29 -30.44 -6.50 30.00
C SER A 29 -30.29 -7.83 30.77
N LEU A 30 -29.05 -8.15 31.16
CA LEU A 30 -28.69 -9.35 31.95
C LEU A 30 -28.80 -9.08 33.46
N SER A 31 -29.26 -10.10 34.21
CA SER A 31 -29.52 -10.09 35.65
C SER A 31 -28.23 -10.01 36.52
N PRO A 32 -28.31 -9.67 37.82
CA PRO A 32 -27.18 -9.61 38.74
C PRO A 32 -26.34 -10.90 38.80
N SER A 33 -26.95 -12.06 38.53
CA SER A 33 -26.25 -13.35 38.41
C SER A 33 -25.24 -13.42 37.25
N VAL A 34 -25.35 -12.52 36.26
CA VAL A 34 -24.41 -12.39 35.15
C VAL A 34 -23.30 -11.39 35.47
N ALA A 35 -23.55 -10.43 36.37
CA ALA A 35 -22.52 -9.54 36.89
C ALA A 35 -21.54 -10.29 37.81
N ASP A 36 -22.04 -11.21 38.67
CA ASP A 36 -21.19 -12.07 39.51
C ASP A 36 -20.39 -13.11 38.69
N ALA A 37 -20.89 -13.50 37.51
CA ALA A 37 -20.17 -14.40 36.61
C ALA A 37 -18.97 -13.72 35.89
N MET A 38 -18.95 -12.38 35.83
CA MET A 38 -17.81 -11.64 35.25
C MET A 38 -16.64 -11.45 36.24
N ALA A 39 -16.81 -11.83 37.51
CA ALA A 39 -15.81 -11.68 38.57
C ALA A 39 -15.08 -12.98 38.95
N GLN A 40 -15.38 -14.11 38.30
CA GLN A 40 -14.60 -15.34 38.50
C GLN A 40 -13.38 -15.34 37.59
N GLY A 41 -12.20 -15.16 38.18
CA GLY A 41 -10.92 -15.37 37.49
C GLY A 41 -10.82 -16.77 36.88
N ALA A 42 -9.91 -16.96 35.91
CA ALA A 42 -9.69 -18.24 35.25
C ALA A 42 -9.52 -19.38 36.27
N SER A 43 -10.19 -20.50 36.04
CA SER A 43 -10.05 -21.66 36.94
C SER A 43 -8.61 -22.17 36.95
N PRO A 44 -8.10 -22.73 38.07
CA PRO A 44 -6.77 -23.32 38.12
C PRO A 44 -6.52 -24.36 37.01
N GLN A 45 -7.57 -25.11 36.64
CA GLN A 45 -7.53 -26.06 35.52
C GLN A 45 -7.34 -25.37 34.17
N ALA A 46 -8.06 -24.27 33.90
CA ALA A 46 -7.92 -23.51 32.66
C ALA A 46 -6.51 -22.91 32.51
N ILE A 47 -5.92 -22.41 33.62
CA ILE A 47 -4.55 -21.89 33.65
C ILE A 47 -3.53 -23.01 33.38
N ALA A 48 -3.71 -24.18 34.01
CA ALA A 48 -2.84 -25.33 33.79
C ALA A 48 -2.90 -25.82 32.32
N ASP A 49 -4.10 -25.91 31.76
CA ASP A 49 -4.32 -26.29 30.36
C ASP A 49 -3.74 -25.26 29.38
N TYR A 50 -3.86 -23.97 29.68
CA TYR A 50 -3.22 -22.89 28.92
C TYR A 50 -1.70 -23.01 28.94
N ARG A 51 -1.09 -23.16 30.12
CA ARG A 51 0.38 -23.28 30.26
C ARG A 51 0.92 -24.48 29.49
N ARG A 52 0.23 -25.62 29.54
CA ARG A 52 0.58 -26.80 28.75
C ARG A 52 0.53 -26.52 27.25
N LYS A 53 -0.60 -26.02 26.74
CA LYS A 53 -0.75 -25.66 25.32
C LYS A 53 0.24 -24.58 24.87
N LEU A 54 0.61 -23.68 25.78
CA LEU A 54 1.56 -22.61 25.51
C LEU A 54 2.97 -23.17 25.37
N ALA A 55 3.36 -24.11 26.22
CA ALA A 55 4.63 -24.81 26.11
C ALA A 55 4.71 -25.61 24.80
N GLU A 56 3.68 -26.38 24.46
CA GLU A 56 3.58 -27.12 23.18
C GLU A 56 3.70 -26.17 21.98
N TYR A 57 3.01 -25.02 22.03
CA TYR A 57 3.13 -23.97 21.02
C TYR A 57 4.53 -23.38 20.94
N GLN A 58 5.14 -23.03 22.07
CA GLN A 58 6.46 -22.39 22.10
C GLN A 58 7.54 -23.32 21.58
N GLU A 59 7.50 -24.61 21.92
CA GLU A 59 8.43 -25.62 21.43
C GLU A 59 8.29 -25.80 19.91
N ALA A 60 7.08 -26.06 19.42
CA ALA A 60 6.83 -26.19 17.98
C ALA A 60 7.19 -24.92 17.21
N ARG A 61 6.91 -23.75 17.80
CA ARG A 61 7.22 -22.46 17.18
C ARG A 61 8.71 -22.17 17.15
N ALA A 62 9.45 -22.53 18.20
CA ALA A 62 10.90 -22.36 18.25
C ALA A 62 11.59 -23.22 17.19
N ALA A 63 11.18 -24.48 17.05
CA ALA A 63 11.68 -25.38 16.00
C ALA A 63 11.43 -24.81 14.60
N PHE A 64 10.20 -24.37 14.32
CA PHE A 64 9.86 -23.71 13.06
C PHE A 64 10.67 -22.42 12.84
N ASP A 65 10.81 -21.57 13.86
CA ASP A 65 11.52 -20.30 13.74
C ASP A 65 13.02 -20.50 13.46
N GLN A 66 13.62 -21.60 13.94
CA GLN A 66 14.98 -21.99 13.60
C GLN A 66 15.12 -22.39 12.13
N GLU A 67 14.25 -23.29 11.65
CA GLU A 67 14.24 -23.73 10.24
C GLU A 67 13.96 -22.55 9.29
N ALA A 68 12.88 -21.80 9.56
CA ALA A 68 12.52 -20.62 8.80
C ALA A 68 13.64 -19.57 8.85
N GLY A 69 14.29 -19.40 10.00
CA GLY A 69 15.44 -18.50 10.17
C GLY A 69 16.56 -18.80 9.16
N ALA A 70 16.96 -20.07 9.05
CA ALA A 70 17.98 -20.49 8.08
C ALA A 70 17.56 -20.20 6.63
N TYR A 71 16.31 -20.53 6.27
CA TYR A 71 15.74 -20.26 4.94
C TYR A 71 15.75 -18.77 4.60
N TRP A 72 15.27 -17.90 5.50
CA TRP A 72 15.22 -16.46 5.26
C TRP A 72 16.60 -15.81 5.20
N ASN A 73 17.57 -16.33 5.97
CA ASN A 73 18.97 -15.91 5.88
C ASN A 73 19.56 -16.26 4.49
N ALA A 74 19.31 -17.47 3.98
CA ALA A 74 19.75 -17.86 2.65
C ALA A 74 19.18 -16.94 1.55
N ILE A 75 17.88 -16.59 1.63
CA ILE A 75 17.27 -15.60 0.73
C ILE A 75 17.97 -14.24 0.84
N ALA A 76 18.25 -13.76 2.05
CA ALA A 76 18.88 -12.46 2.26
C ALA A 76 20.28 -12.41 1.63
N GLU A 77 21.09 -13.45 1.80
CA GLU A 77 22.41 -13.54 1.19
C GLU A 77 22.35 -13.64 -0.34
N LYS A 78 21.48 -14.52 -0.87
CA LYS A 78 21.25 -14.62 -2.33
C LYS A 78 20.77 -13.29 -2.92
N ARG A 79 19.91 -12.54 -2.22
CA ARG A 79 19.45 -11.20 -2.64
C ARG A 79 20.60 -10.21 -2.73
N LYS A 80 21.52 -10.18 -1.76
CA LYS A 80 22.71 -9.32 -1.81
C LYS A 80 23.57 -9.63 -3.05
N ILE A 81 23.77 -10.92 -3.35
CA ILE A 81 24.51 -11.37 -4.54
C ILE A 81 23.81 -10.88 -5.81
N ARG A 82 22.50 -11.07 -5.95
CA ARG A 82 21.73 -10.59 -7.12
C ARG A 82 21.85 -9.08 -7.30
N PHE A 83 21.75 -8.31 -6.22
CA PHE A 83 21.91 -6.85 -6.30
C PHE A 83 23.32 -6.43 -6.72
N ALA A 84 24.36 -7.16 -6.29
CA ALA A 84 25.73 -6.93 -6.75
C ALA A 84 25.87 -7.23 -8.26
N LYS A 85 25.43 -8.42 -8.70
CA LYS A 85 25.43 -8.83 -10.10
C LYS A 85 24.74 -7.81 -11.01
N ARG A 86 23.53 -7.36 -10.62
CA ARG A 86 22.77 -6.36 -11.39
C ARG A 86 23.48 -5.01 -11.50
N ARG A 87 24.15 -4.56 -10.43
CA ARG A 87 24.94 -3.32 -10.45
C ARG A 87 26.15 -3.44 -11.39
N GLU A 88 26.71 -4.63 -11.51
CA GLU A 88 27.87 -4.95 -12.35
C GLU A 88 27.48 -5.39 -13.78
N GLY A 89 26.18 -5.38 -14.12
CA GLY A 89 25.70 -5.83 -15.43
C GLY A 89 25.85 -7.34 -15.67
N GLN A 90 26.10 -8.13 -14.62
CA GLN A 90 26.25 -9.58 -14.71
C GLN A 90 24.91 -10.30 -14.79
N ALA A 91 24.91 -11.44 -15.48
CA ALA A 91 23.74 -12.30 -15.58
C ALA A 91 23.39 -12.93 -14.23
N VAL A 92 22.10 -12.86 -13.88
CA VAL A 92 21.50 -13.56 -12.74
C VAL A 92 20.93 -14.89 -13.24
N THR A 93 21.21 -15.97 -12.53
CA THR A 93 20.86 -17.36 -12.89
C THR A 93 20.02 -18.01 -11.79
N LEU A 94 19.49 -19.22 -12.03
CA LEU A 94 18.72 -19.96 -11.01
C LEU A 94 19.51 -20.20 -9.70
N ASN A 95 20.83 -20.38 -9.79
CA ASN A 95 21.71 -20.57 -8.63
C ASN A 95 21.77 -19.34 -7.71
N ASP A 96 21.29 -18.19 -8.16
CA ASP A 96 21.22 -16.95 -7.38
C ASP A 96 19.90 -16.80 -6.60
N TYR A 97 19.05 -17.83 -6.61
CA TYR A 97 17.80 -17.91 -5.87
C TYR A 97 17.80 -19.10 -4.92
N VAL A 98 16.92 -19.06 -3.92
CA VAL A 98 16.52 -20.23 -3.15
C VAL A 98 15.35 -20.87 -3.90
N LEU A 99 15.48 -22.13 -4.32
CA LEU A 99 14.49 -22.79 -5.18
C LEU A 99 13.48 -23.62 -4.38
N GLU A 100 13.81 -23.92 -3.13
CA GLU A 100 12.91 -24.52 -2.15
C GLU A 100 11.80 -23.53 -1.76
N GLN A 101 10.61 -24.06 -1.49
CA GLN A 101 9.51 -23.26 -0.99
C GLN A 101 9.74 -22.87 0.48
N ALA A 102 9.21 -21.71 0.87
CA ALA A 102 9.30 -21.28 2.26
C ALA A 102 8.61 -22.29 3.19
N PRO A 103 9.23 -22.66 4.32
CA PRO A 103 8.59 -23.54 5.29
C PRO A 103 7.31 -22.88 5.82
N LEU A 104 6.27 -23.68 5.99
CA LEU A 104 4.98 -23.25 6.49
C LEU A 104 4.78 -23.79 7.91
N TYR A 105 4.34 -22.93 8.81
CA TYR A 105 4.04 -23.34 10.17
C TYR A 105 2.76 -24.18 10.18
N ASP A 106 2.90 -25.45 10.57
CA ASP A 106 1.81 -26.43 10.69
C ASP A 106 1.56 -26.86 12.15
N GLY A 107 2.35 -26.32 13.10
CA GLY A 107 2.19 -26.57 14.53
C GLY A 107 0.92 -25.99 15.17
N PRO A 108 0.71 -26.22 16.47
CA PRO A 108 -0.48 -25.75 17.19
C PRO A 108 -0.60 -24.22 17.13
N LYS A 109 -1.83 -23.69 17.19
CA LYS A 109 -2.04 -22.25 17.29
C LYS A 109 -1.63 -21.76 18.68
N ARG A 110 -1.13 -20.52 18.78
CA ARG A 110 -0.89 -19.88 20.08
C ARG A 110 -2.18 -19.92 20.90
N PRO A 111 -2.19 -20.53 22.11
CA PRO A 111 -3.39 -20.56 22.93
C PRO A 111 -3.74 -19.16 23.43
N ILE A 112 -5.02 -18.95 23.70
CA ILE A 112 -5.53 -17.70 24.27
C ILE A 112 -5.34 -17.78 25.79
N ASP A 113 -4.79 -16.71 26.37
CA ASP A 113 -4.63 -16.61 27.82
C ASP A 113 -6.01 -16.57 28.49
N PRO A 114 -6.30 -17.48 29.43
CA PRO A 114 -7.59 -17.49 30.13
C PRO A 114 -7.64 -16.41 31.22
N GLU A 115 -6.49 -15.91 31.70
CA GLU A 115 -6.46 -14.87 32.71
C GLU A 115 -6.92 -13.53 32.10
N PRO A 116 -7.75 -12.74 32.82
CA PRO A 116 -8.05 -11.38 32.38
C PRO A 116 -6.72 -10.60 32.30
N GLU A 117 -6.45 -9.95 31.16
CA GLU A 117 -5.26 -9.09 31.06
C GLU A 117 -5.28 -8.05 32.21
N PRO A 118 -4.13 -7.74 32.85
CA PRO A 118 -4.08 -6.88 34.06
C PRO A 118 -4.75 -5.51 33.87
N ASP A 119 -4.78 -5.01 32.63
CA ASP A 119 -5.65 -3.94 32.20
C ASP A 119 -6.90 -4.56 31.57
N GLY A 120 -8.00 -4.63 32.33
CA GLY A 120 -9.30 -5.19 31.91
C GLY A 120 -10.02 -4.43 30.78
N GLY A 121 -9.29 -3.92 29.80
CA GLY A 121 -9.84 -3.43 28.54
C GLY A 121 -9.70 -4.51 27.45
N PRO A 122 -10.67 -4.63 26.52
CA PRO A 122 -10.39 -5.26 25.23
C PRO A 122 -9.12 -4.64 24.67
N ARG A 123 -8.23 -5.40 24.00
CA ARG A 123 -7.12 -4.79 23.24
C ARG A 123 -7.71 -3.73 22.31
N VAL A 124 -7.64 -2.47 22.72
CA VAL A 124 -8.11 -1.35 21.91
C VAL A 124 -7.07 -1.24 20.81
N ARG A 125 -7.31 -1.94 19.71
CA ARG A 125 -6.60 -1.68 18.46
C ARG A 125 -6.77 -0.19 18.24
N ARG A 126 -5.67 0.57 18.30
CA ARG A 126 -5.72 2.00 17.99
C ARG A 126 -6.38 2.13 16.64
N ASP A 127 -7.51 2.84 16.60
CA ASP A 127 -8.19 3.08 15.36
C ASP A 127 -7.22 3.82 14.43
N LEU A 128 -7.10 3.30 13.20
CA LEU A 128 -6.28 3.96 12.20
C LEU A 128 -6.98 5.25 11.78
N PRO A 129 -6.22 6.34 11.55
CA PRO A 129 -6.81 7.59 11.12
C PRO A 129 -7.52 7.37 9.78
N VAL A 130 -8.70 7.97 9.67
CA VAL A 130 -9.52 7.93 8.47
C VAL A 130 -9.47 9.26 7.72
N VAL A 131 -10.10 9.30 6.54
CA VAL A 131 -10.19 10.52 5.71
C VAL A 131 -10.60 11.77 6.50
N ALA A 132 -11.54 11.64 7.44
CA ALA A 132 -11.97 12.76 8.29
C ALA A 132 -10.83 13.29 9.17
N ASP A 133 -9.99 12.42 9.74
CA ASP A 133 -8.84 12.79 10.55
C ASP A 133 -7.76 13.48 9.71
N PHE A 134 -7.53 13.01 8.48
CA PHE A 134 -6.58 13.65 7.57
C PHE A 134 -7.00 15.10 7.24
N ILE A 135 -8.29 15.31 6.93
CA ILE A 135 -8.84 16.64 6.65
C ILE A 135 -8.81 17.51 7.90
N GLY A 136 -9.16 16.96 9.06
CA GLY A 136 -9.09 17.66 10.35
C GLY A 136 -7.67 18.14 10.66
N ALA A 137 -6.69 17.27 10.49
CA ALA A 137 -5.28 17.60 10.67
C ALA A 137 -4.81 18.66 9.67
N ALA A 138 -5.19 18.56 8.39
CA ALA A 138 -4.86 19.56 7.38
C ALA A 138 -5.37 20.97 7.73
N ARG A 139 -6.57 21.04 8.28
CA ARG A 139 -7.17 22.29 8.75
C ARG A 139 -6.39 22.86 9.94
N SER A 140 -6.08 22.04 10.94
CA SER A 140 -5.41 22.49 12.16
C SER A 140 -3.94 22.84 11.95
N GLU A 141 -3.19 22.01 11.21
CA GLU A 141 -1.73 22.14 11.04
C GLU A 141 -1.35 23.17 9.97
N PHE A 142 -2.14 23.28 8.91
CA PHE A 142 -1.78 24.08 7.73
C PHE A 142 -2.84 25.06 7.25
N GLN A 143 -4.00 25.15 7.93
CA GLN A 143 -5.15 25.94 7.49
C GLN A 143 -5.56 25.58 6.05
N PHE A 144 -5.52 24.29 5.76
CA PHE A 144 -5.78 23.74 4.44
C PHE A 144 -7.02 22.84 4.48
N VAL A 145 -7.87 23.00 3.48
CA VAL A 145 -8.98 22.08 3.19
C VAL A 145 -8.82 21.68 1.73
N PRO A 146 -8.69 20.38 1.41
CA PRO A 146 -8.60 19.91 0.04
C PRO A 146 -9.79 20.37 -0.79
N GLN A 147 -9.53 20.91 -1.99
CA GLN A 147 -10.58 21.12 -2.98
C GLN A 147 -10.93 19.77 -3.61
N ARG A 148 -11.97 19.14 -3.07
CA ARG A 148 -12.43 17.83 -3.51
C ARG A 148 -13.13 17.88 -4.86
N ALA A 149 -13.11 16.74 -5.56
CA ALA A 149 -13.91 16.54 -6.75
C ALA A 149 -15.40 16.71 -6.45
N SER A 150 -16.14 17.31 -7.37
CA SER A 150 -17.61 17.37 -7.28
C SER A 150 -18.23 15.99 -7.49
N ASN A 151 -17.56 15.14 -8.27
CA ASN A 151 -17.91 13.75 -8.50
C ASN A 151 -16.68 12.92 -8.93
N GLU A 152 -16.83 11.61 -8.91
CA GLU A 152 -15.77 10.65 -9.23
C GLU A 152 -15.22 10.81 -10.66
N MET A 153 -16.07 11.09 -11.64
CA MET A 153 -15.67 11.25 -13.03
C MET A 153 -14.75 12.46 -13.26
N GLU A 154 -14.96 13.54 -12.52
CA GLU A 154 -14.06 14.70 -12.54
C GLU A 154 -12.64 14.30 -12.11
N PHE A 155 -12.52 13.52 -11.03
CA PHE A 155 -11.22 13.04 -10.55
C PHE A 155 -10.59 12.06 -11.55
N LYS A 156 -11.35 11.11 -12.10
CA LYS A 156 -10.87 10.17 -13.13
C LYS A 156 -10.26 10.90 -14.33
N ARG A 157 -10.89 11.98 -14.79
CA ARG A 157 -10.35 12.81 -15.89
C ARG A 157 -9.07 13.53 -15.49
N ALA A 158 -8.99 14.07 -14.27
CA ALA A 158 -7.77 14.71 -13.78
C ALA A 158 -6.62 13.70 -13.62
N TYR A 159 -6.91 12.52 -13.09
CA TYR A 159 -5.97 11.39 -12.98
C TYR A 159 -5.50 10.92 -14.35
N ALA A 160 -6.41 10.71 -15.32
CA ALA A 160 -6.05 10.29 -16.67
C ALA A 160 -5.14 11.31 -17.38
N ARG A 161 -5.42 12.61 -17.25
CA ARG A 161 -4.54 13.67 -17.77
C ARG A 161 -3.16 13.65 -17.12
N ALA A 162 -3.10 13.55 -15.79
CA ALA A 162 -1.83 13.47 -15.06
C ALA A 162 -1.02 12.23 -15.47
N ALA A 163 -1.68 11.07 -15.62
CA ALA A 163 -1.05 9.82 -16.03
C ALA A 163 -0.46 9.93 -17.44
N LEU A 164 -1.20 10.46 -18.41
CA LEU A 164 -0.73 10.67 -19.78
C LEU A 164 0.45 11.65 -19.83
N GLN A 165 0.36 12.77 -19.11
CA GLN A 165 1.45 13.76 -19.02
C GLN A 165 2.73 13.16 -18.40
N ALA A 166 2.58 12.22 -17.46
CA ALA A 166 3.68 11.49 -16.84
C ALA A 166 4.22 10.34 -17.71
N GLY A 167 3.57 10.03 -18.84
CA GLY A 167 3.95 8.94 -19.75
C GLY A 167 3.49 7.56 -19.31
N LEU A 168 2.48 7.46 -18.42
CA LEU A 168 1.81 6.20 -18.13
C LEU A 168 0.77 5.89 -19.21
N THR A 169 0.64 4.61 -19.57
CA THR A 169 -0.37 4.17 -20.52
C THR A 169 -1.74 4.02 -19.85
N ARG A 170 -2.81 4.12 -20.66
CA ARG A 170 -4.17 3.78 -20.23
C ARG A 170 -4.23 2.39 -19.59
N GLU A 171 -3.56 1.41 -20.19
CA GLU A 171 -3.57 0.03 -19.68
C GLU A 171 -2.96 -0.05 -18.27
N MET A 172 -1.77 0.53 -18.06
CA MET A 172 -1.12 0.53 -16.74
C MET A 172 -2.03 1.15 -15.69
N ALA A 173 -2.52 2.36 -15.96
CA ALA A 173 -3.33 3.12 -15.02
C ALA A 173 -4.65 2.42 -14.67
N VAL A 174 -5.38 1.93 -15.68
CA VAL A 174 -6.69 1.28 -15.48
C VAL A 174 -6.55 -0.06 -14.77
N ARG A 175 -5.58 -0.88 -15.16
CA ARG A 175 -5.42 -2.23 -14.58
C ARG A 175 -4.89 -2.15 -13.15
N VAL A 176 -3.96 -1.23 -12.84
CA VAL A 176 -3.54 -0.99 -11.44
C VAL A 176 -4.72 -0.48 -10.60
N TYR A 177 -5.47 0.52 -11.09
CA TYR A 177 -6.71 0.97 -10.41
C TYR A 177 -7.67 -0.20 -10.15
N SER A 178 -7.86 -1.06 -11.15
CA SER A 178 -8.77 -2.21 -11.05
C SER A 178 -8.31 -3.22 -10.01
N PHE A 179 -7.01 -3.44 -9.89
CA PHE A 179 -6.44 -4.31 -8.87
C PHE A 179 -6.59 -3.70 -7.47
N GLU A 180 -6.14 -2.46 -7.29
CA GLU A 180 -6.02 -1.78 -6.00
C GLU A 180 -7.38 -1.42 -5.39
N THR A 181 -8.37 -1.11 -6.24
CA THR A 181 -9.70 -0.66 -5.79
C THR A 181 -10.81 -1.69 -5.96
N GLY A 182 -10.49 -2.86 -6.51
CA GLY A 182 -11.50 -3.82 -6.93
C GLY A 182 -12.38 -3.32 -8.07
N GLY A 183 -11.89 -2.36 -8.88
CA GLY A 183 -12.55 -1.87 -10.10
C GLY A 183 -13.71 -0.88 -9.91
N ASN A 184 -14.10 -0.56 -8.69
CA ASN A 184 -15.20 0.37 -8.37
C ASN A 184 -14.88 1.39 -7.26
N GLY A 185 -13.62 1.49 -6.82
CA GLY A 185 -13.28 2.42 -5.74
C GLY A 185 -13.25 3.88 -6.20
N GLY A 186 -13.61 4.77 -5.27
CA GLY A 186 -13.49 6.21 -5.44
C GLY A 186 -12.07 6.74 -5.15
N TYR A 187 -11.82 8.00 -5.50
CA TYR A 187 -10.52 8.63 -5.23
C TYR A 187 -10.18 8.79 -3.75
N ASP A 188 -11.18 8.70 -2.87
CA ASP A 188 -11.07 8.75 -1.41
C ASP A 188 -11.24 7.38 -0.74
N MET A 189 -11.33 6.29 -1.53
CA MET A 189 -11.43 4.93 -1.00
C MET A 189 -10.22 4.60 -0.13
N GLN A 190 -10.47 4.33 1.15
CA GLN A 190 -9.47 3.90 2.10
C GLN A 190 -9.49 2.38 2.28
N SER A 191 -8.32 1.76 2.32
CA SER A 191 -8.20 0.31 2.49
C SER A 191 -8.93 -0.19 3.74
N GLY A 192 -9.78 -1.20 3.56
CA GLY A 192 -10.58 -1.82 4.63
C GLY A 192 -11.88 -1.09 4.96
N LEU A 193 -12.03 0.18 4.56
CA LEU A 193 -13.28 0.92 4.70
C LEU A 193 -14.15 0.71 3.47
N ASN A 194 -15.31 0.10 3.69
CA ASN A 194 -16.32 -0.08 2.66
C ASN A 194 -17.63 0.56 3.13
N PRO A 195 -18.08 1.65 2.49
CA PRO A 195 -19.34 2.32 2.86
C PRO A 195 -20.56 1.40 2.84
N SER A 196 -20.56 0.39 1.97
CA SER A 196 -21.65 -0.59 1.85
C SER A 196 -21.61 -1.69 2.91
N LYS A 197 -20.58 -1.74 3.76
CA LYS A 197 -20.44 -2.74 4.84
C LYS A 197 -20.46 -2.04 6.21
N PRO A 198 -21.61 -2.07 6.92
CA PRO A 198 -21.69 -1.57 8.29
C PRO A 198 -20.60 -2.20 9.17
N GLY A 199 -19.95 -1.37 10.00
CA GLY A 199 -18.88 -1.81 10.89
C GLY A 199 -17.54 -2.11 10.21
N SER A 200 -17.38 -1.80 8.91
CA SER A 200 -16.07 -1.85 8.27
C SER A 200 -15.10 -0.87 8.94
N ARG A 201 -13.81 -1.22 8.96
CA ARG A 201 -12.77 -0.45 9.64
C ARG A 201 -11.56 -0.30 8.73
N ALA A 202 -10.88 0.84 8.85
CA ALA A 202 -9.61 1.04 8.18
C ALA A 202 -8.61 -0.02 8.66
N ILE A 203 -7.91 -0.63 7.71
CA ILE A 203 -6.79 -1.54 7.98
C ILE A 203 -5.45 -0.94 7.56
N SER A 204 -5.49 0.17 6.84
CA SER A 204 -4.34 0.92 6.36
C SER A 204 -4.72 2.39 6.21
N THR A 205 -3.73 3.27 6.23
CA THR A 205 -3.88 4.69 5.84
C THR A 205 -3.95 4.87 4.33
N ALA A 206 -3.76 3.78 3.57
CA ALA A 206 -3.77 3.81 2.12
C ALA A 206 -5.09 4.31 1.53
N ILE A 207 -5.02 5.35 0.69
CA ILE A 207 -6.18 5.94 0.00
C ILE A 207 -6.00 6.09 -1.52
N GLY A 208 -7.12 6.08 -2.23
CA GLY A 208 -7.20 6.40 -3.66
C GLY A 208 -6.89 5.23 -4.60
N TYR A 209 -6.76 5.54 -5.89
CA TYR A 209 -6.67 4.57 -6.99
C TYR A 209 -5.46 3.65 -6.92
N ASN A 210 -4.41 4.11 -6.25
CA ASN A 210 -3.19 3.37 -6.06
C ASN A 210 -2.85 3.22 -4.57
N GLN A 211 -3.85 3.26 -3.68
CA GLN A 211 -3.73 2.94 -2.25
C GLN A 211 -2.46 3.55 -1.61
N LEU A 212 -2.35 4.89 -1.68
CA LEU A 212 -1.16 5.64 -1.28
C LEU A 212 -1.11 5.74 0.25
N LEU A 213 -0.03 5.28 0.91
CA LEU A 213 0.13 5.45 2.36
C LEU A 213 0.57 6.88 2.72
N THR A 214 0.39 7.28 3.98
CA THR A 214 0.91 8.54 4.53
C THR A 214 2.41 8.72 4.24
N ALA A 215 3.22 7.69 4.50
CA ALA A 215 4.65 7.70 4.23
C ALA A 215 4.98 7.86 2.73
N ASN A 216 4.18 7.27 1.84
CA ASN A 216 4.37 7.47 0.39
C ASN A 216 4.08 8.92 -0.01
N THR A 217 3.01 9.53 0.49
CA THR A 217 2.71 10.94 0.21
C THR A 217 3.85 11.84 0.67
N ILE A 218 4.36 11.65 1.87
CA ILE A 218 5.50 12.42 2.41
C ILE A 218 6.73 12.23 1.52
N THR A 219 7.03 10.99 1.11
CA THR A 219 8.15 10.68 0.20
C THR A 219 8.00 11.43 -1.13
N ILE A 220 6.81 11.42 -1.73
CA ILE A 220 6.57 12.10 -3.00
C ILE A 220 6.68 13.63 -2.84
N ILE A 221 6.21 14.20 -1.72
CA ILE A 221 6.40 15.63 -1.42
C ILE A 221 7.88 15.95 -1.32
N ALA A 222 8.67 15.10 -0.64
CA ALA A 222 10.11 15.30 -0.49
C ALA A 222 10.85 15.29 -1.84
N GLU A 223 10.52 14.33 -2.70
CA GLU A 223 11.26 14.04 -3.93
C GLU A 223 10.76 14.83 -5.14
N LYS A 224 9.44 15.04 -5.22
CA LYS A 224 8.74 15.62 -6.38
C LYS A 224 8.11 16.98 -6.09
N GLY A 225 8.33 17.53 -4.89
CA GLY A 225 7.83 18.85 -4.49
C GLY A 225 8.07 19.96 -5.51
N PRO A 226 9.28 20.13 -6.09
CA PRO A 226 9.53 21.13 -7.12
C PRO A 226 8.69 20.95 -8.39
N GLN A 227 8.53 19.70 -8.86
CA GLN A 227 7.72 19.39 -10.04
C GLN A 227 6.23 19.65 -9.77
N LEU A 228 5.73 19.24 -8.61
CA LEU A 228 4.35 19.51 -8.19
C LEU A 228 4.08 21.02 -8.08
N LEU A 229 5.02 21.77 -7.51
CA LEU A 229 4.94 23.24 -7.49
C LEU A 229 4.91 23.83 -8.89
N LYS A 230 5.71 23.32 -9.83
CA LYS A 230 5.67 23.79 -11.22
C LYS A 230 4.29 23.60 -11.83
N VAL A 231 3.71 22.40 -11.71
CA VAL A 231 2.36 22.09 -12.22
C VAL A 231 1.31 23.03 -11.64
N LEU A 232 1.35 23.30 -10.33
CA LEU A 232 0.43 24.23 -9.69
C LEU A 232 0.62 25.68 -10.16
N ASN A 233 1.87 26.14 -10.32
CA ASN A 233 2.15 27.50 -10.82
C ASN A 233 1.74 27.68 -12.28
N ASP A 234 1.99 26.68 -13.14
CA ASP A 234 1.56 26.70 -14.54
C ASP A 234 0.02 26.80 -14.62
N LYS A 235 -0.69 26.06 -13.75
CA LYS A 235 -2.16 26.16 -13.64
C LYS A 235 -2.58 27.53 -13.12
N ALA A 236 -1.92 28.06 -12.09
CA ALA A 236 -2.22 29.39 -11.54
C ALA A 236 -2.09 30.51 -12.59
N ALA A 237 -1.12 30.40 -13.50
CA ALA A 237 -0.92 31.38 -14.57
C ALA A 237 -2.13 31.49 -15.53
N MET A 238 -2.96 30.45 -15.62
CA MET A 238 -4.17 30.41 -16.45
C MET A 238 -5.44 30.81 -15.70
N LEU A 239 -5.36 31.06 -14.38
CA LEU A 239 -6.51 31.40 -13.54
C LEU A 239 -6.58 32.90 -13.26
N GLN A 240 -7.79 33.39 -13.04
CA GLN A 240 -8.07 34.78 -12.66
C GLN A 240 -9.01 34.86 -11.46
N GLY A 241 -9.14 36.05 -10.87
CA GLY A 241 -10.12 36.33 -9.82
C GLY A 241 -10.00 35.43 -8.57
N SER A 242 -11.14 34.92 -8.10
CA SER A 242 -11.23 34.06 -6.90
C SER A 242 -10.51 32.73 -7.08
N GLN A 243 -10.56 32.14 -8.28
CA GLN A 243 -9.89 30.88 -8.59
C GLN A 243 -8.37 31.02 -8.49
N ARG A 244 -7.82 32.15 -8.97
CA ARG A 244 -6.40 32.45 -8.82
C ARG A 244 -5.99 32.57 -7.36
N LYS A 245 -6.74 33.34 -6.56
CA LYS A 245 -6.47 33.52 -5.13
C LYS A 245 -6.49 32.18 -4.38
N ALA A 246 -7.45 31.31 -4.68
CA ALA A 246 -7.52 29.98 -4.08
C ALA A 246 -6.30 29.10 -4.45
N MET A 247 -5.86 29.15 -5.72
CA MET A 247 -4.67 28.44 -6.17
C MET A 247 -3.38 29.00 -5.52
N ASP A 248 -3.24 30.32 -5.40
CA ASP A 248 -2.08 30.93 -4.74
C ASP A 248 -1.99 30.53 -3.27
N HIS A 249 -3.13 30.47 -2.55
CA HIS A 249 -3.18 29.93 -1.18
C HIS A 249 -2.74 28.47 -1.14
N LYS A 250 -3.24 27.63 -2.04
CA LYS A 250 -2.85 26.21 -2.15
C LYS A 250 -1.35 26.05 -2.41
N ILE A 251 -0.78 26.85 -3.31
CA ILE A 251 0.67 26.87 -3.58
C ILE A 251 1.44 27.26 -2.32
N ALA A 252 1.00 28.29 -1.58
CA ALA A 252 1.65 28.71 -0.34
C ALA A 252 1.61 27.62 0.74
N VAL A 253 0.46 26.94 0.90
CA VAL A 253 0.32 25.77 1.79
C VAL A 253 1.29 24.66 1.37
N PHE A 254 1.29 24.28 0.09
CA PHE A 254 2.15 23.20 -0.40
C PHE A 254 3.64 23.53 -0.22
N LYS A 255 4.05 24.79 -0.40
CA LYS A 255 5.42 25.24 -0.10
C LYS A 255 5.77 25.02 1.38
N ARG A 256 4.87 25.31 2.32
CA ARG A 256 5.09 25.04 3.76
C ARG A 256 5.21 23.55 4.04
N MET A 257 4.31 22.73 3.49
CA MET A 257 4.37 21.27 3.63
C MET A 257 5.68 20.70 3.08
N HIS A 258 6.08 21.12 1.87
CA HIS A 258 7.33 20.69 1.25
C HIS A 258 8.56 21.12 2.07
N ALA A 259 8.59 22.34 2.59
CA ALA A 259 9.68 22.79 3.47
C ALA A 259 9.78 21.96 4.76
N ALA A 260 8.66 21.64 5.40
CA ALA A 260 8.63 20.80 6.60
C ALA A 260 9.20 19.39 6.33
N VAL A 261 8.84 18.79 5.20
CA VAL A 261 9.38 17.48 4.80
C VAL A 261 10.87 17.56 4.49
N LYS A 262 11.33 18.62 3.80
CA LYS A 262 12.76 18.82 3.47
C LYS A 262 13.64 18.97 4.69
N ASN A 263 13.10 19.51 5.78
CA ASN A 263 13.80 19.69 7.06
C ASN A 263 13.79 18.43 7.94
N SER A 264 13.07 17.37 7.53
CA SER A 264 13.05 16.08 8.22
C SER A 264 14.17 15.17 7.72
N PRO A 265 14.61 14.15 8.49
CA PRO A 265 15.56 13.16 7.99
C PRO A 265 15.03 12.47 6.72
N GLN A 266 15.82 12.46 5.65
CA GLN A 266 15.42 11.96 4.32
C GLN A 266 15.56 10.43 4.24
N SER A 267 14.73 9.72 5.03
CA SER A 267 14.73 8.26 5.10
C SER A 267 13.32 7.74 5.25
N TRP A 268 13.09 6.53 4.74
CA TRP A 268 11.78 5.87 4.82
C TRP A 268 11.26 5.77 6.27
N SER A 269 12.09 5.33 7.21
CA SER A 269 11.69 5.19 8.62
C SER A 269 11.29 6.52 9.27
N ALA A 270 11.96 7.62 8.90
CA ALA A 270 11.58 8.95 9.36
C ALA A 270 10.23 9.38 8.76
N PHE A 271 9.98 9.10 7.48
CA PHE A 271 8.70 9.39 6.83
C PHE A 271 7.56 8.51 7.34
N GLU A 272 7.81 7.25 7.69
CA GLU A 272 6.85 6.40 8.39
C GLU A 272 6.48 6.99 9.74
N LYS A 273 7.48 7.40 10.54
CA LYS A 273 7.25 8.03 11.84
C LYS A 273 6.50 9.36 11.71
N LEU A 274 6.84 10.19 10.73
CA LEU A 274 6.10 11.42 10.45
C LEU A 274 4.66 11.12 10.00
N GLY A 275 4.47 10.08 9.19
CA GLY A 275 3.16 9.62 8.70
C GLY A 275 2.21 9.09 9.78
N THR A 276 2.67 8.89 11.02
CA THR A 276 1.83 8.54 12.18
C THR A 276 1.44 9.75 13.03
N THR A 277 1.75 10.98 12.60
CA THR A 277 1.44 12.22 13.33
C THR A 277 0.36 13.04 12.64
N PRO A 278 -0.34 13.95 13.34
CA PRO A 278 -1.24 14.92 12.71
C PRO A 278 -0.56 15.71 11.57
N HIS A 279 0.71 16.07 11.73
CA HIS A 279 1.46 16.76 10.69
C HIS A 279 1.60 15.94 9.39
N GLY A 280 1.89 14.63 9.50
CA GLY A 280 1.92 13.73 8.36
C GLY A 280 0.53 13.44 7.77
N TRP A 281 -0.49 13.36 8.62
CA TRP A 281 -1.90 13.21 8.20
C TRP A 281 -2.39 14.42 7.40
N ALA A 282 -2.01 15.62 7.83
CA ALA A 282 -2.31 16.86 7.15
C ALA A 282 -1.73 16.90 5.72
N MET A 283 -0.49 16.42 5.55
CA MET A 283 0.11 16.27 4.22
C MET A 283 -0.59 15.19 3.40
N HIS A 284 -1.03 14.11 4.04
CA HIS A 284 -1.73 13.02 3.37
C HIS A 284 -3.11 13.44 2.82
N ALA A 285 -3.76 14.45 3.41
CA ALA A 285 -4.99 15.03 2.89
C ALA A 285 -4.85 15.60 1.46
N LEU A 286 -3.63 15.93 1.01
CA LEU A 286 -3.36 16.37 -0.37
C LEU A 286 -3.79 15.35 -1.43
N VAL A 287 -3.86 14.06 -1.08
CA VAL A 287 -4.31 13.01 -2.01
C VAL A 287 -5.77 13.19 -2.44
N LEU A 288 -6.56 13.90 -1.65
CA LEU A 288 -7.98 14.19 -1.88
C LEU A 288 -8.20 15.49 -2.68
N ASP A 289 -7.16 16.30 -2.87
CA ASP A 289 -7.24 17.57 -3.59
C ASP A 289 -7.24 17.33 -5.12
N MET A 290 -8.12 18.02 -5.85
CA MET A 290 -8.27 17.84 -7.30
C MET A 290 -7.03 18.26 -8.10
N ASP A 291 -6.19 19.16 -7.57
CA ASP A 291 -5.01 19.66 -8.29
C ASP A 291 -3.74 18.90 -7.94
N VAL A 292 -3.68 18.34 -6.73
CA VAL A 292 -2.48 17.66 -6.20
C VAL A 292 -2.64 16.14 -6.16
N GLY A 293 -3.82 15.66 -5.78
CA GLY A 293 -4.13 14.24 -5.61
C GLY A 293 -3.84 13.38 -6.83
N PRO A 294 -4.35 13.74 -8.04
CA PRO A 294 -4.01 13.05 -9.28
C PRO A 294 -2.51 12.88 -9.50
N GLN A 295 -1.73 13.94 -9.25
CA GLN A 295 -0.28 13.93 -9.43
C GLN A 295 0.40 13.02 -8.41
N LEU A 296 0.02 13.08 -7.13
CA LEU A 296 0.57 12.21 -6.08
C LEU A 296 0.32 10.72 -6.39
N GLN A 297 -0.91 10.37 -6.79
CA GLN A 297 -1.26 8.98 -7.06
C GLN A 297 -0.55 8.43 -8.31
N VAL A 298 -0.36 9.27 -9.35
CA VAL A 298 0.43 8.92 -10.55
C VAL A 298 1.91 8.77 -10.23
N HIS A 299 2.47 9.67 -9.42
CA HIS A 299 3.90 9.65 -9.09
C HIS A 299 4.34 8.41 -8.33
N LYS A 300 3.46 7.79 -7.52
CA LYS A 300 3.75 6.48 -6.88
C LYS A 300 4.10 5.41 -7.94
N LEU A 301 3.37 5.36 -9.05
CA LEU A 301 3.65 4.41 -10.14
C LEU A 301 4.88 4.81 -10.97
N LEU A 302 5.04 6.12 -11.18
CA LEU A 302 6.12 6.63 -12.01
C LEU A 302 7.51 6.32 -11.43
N THR A 303 7.64 6.25 -10.10
CA THR A 303 8.92 5.89 -9.46
C THR A 303 9.43 4.53 -9.94
N SER A 304 8.57 3.50 -9.98
CA SER A 304 8.94 2.17 -10.48
C SER A 304 9.24 2.16 -11.98
N VAL A 305 8.46 2.90 -12.78
CA VAL A 305 8.71 3.04 -14.23
C VAL A 305 10.08 3.70 -14.48
N GLN A 306 10.37 4.80 -13.80
CA GLN A 306 11.64 5.52 -13.90
C GLN A 306 12.81 4.66 -13.42
N PHE A 307 12.61 3.90 -12.33
CA PHE A 307 13.61 2.98 -11.82
C PHE A 307 14.00 1.89 -12.84
N ALA A 308 13.00 1.30 -13.51
CA ALA A 308 13.22 0.28 -14.53
C ALA A 308 13.94 0.86 -15.76
N ARG A 309 13.46 2.01 -16.28
CA ARG A 309 14.10 2.70 -17.42
C ARG A 309 15.54 3.09 -17.14
N ALA A 310 15.84 3.62 -15.95
CA ALA A 310 17.19 3.98 -15.55
C ALA A 310 18.17 2.79 -15.50
N ARG A 311 17.66 1.55 -15.60
CA ARG A 311 18.44 0.30 -15.64
C ARG A 311 18.37 -0.39 -17.01
N GLY A 312 18.05 0.35 -18.07
CA GLY A 312 18.03 -0.15 -19.45
C GLY A 312 16.84 -1.06 -19.78
N PHE A 313 15.76 -0.98 -19.00
CA PHE A 313 14.53 -1.68 -19.35
C PHE A 313 13.66 -0.77 -20.23
N ASP A 314 13.89 -0.87 -21.53
CA ASP A 314 13.37 0.08 -22.50
C ASP A 314 11.94 -0.22 -22.97
N ARG A 315 11.49 -1.47 -22.84
CA ARG A 315 10.10 -1.81 -23.12
C ARG A 315 9.17 -1.29 -22.02
N PRO A 316 7.92 -0.92 -22.34
CA PRO A 316 6.92 -0.65 -21.32
C PRO A 316 6.73 -1.85 -20.39
N LEU A 317 6.60 -1.57 -19.08
CA LEU A 317 6.15 -2.56 -18.11
C LEU A 317 4.69 -2.93 -18.42
N SER A 318 4.33 -4.21 -18.31
CA SER A 318 2.91 -4.55 -18.20
C SER A 318 2.35 -4.03 -16.86
N ALA A 319 1.03 -3.90 -16.75
CA ALA A 319 0.40 -3.47 -15.50
C ALA A 319 0.75 -4.40 -14.32
N ALA A 320 0.77 -5.71 -14.54
CA ALA A 320 1.16 -6.67 -13.52
C ALA A 320 2.64 -6.56 -13.13
N GLU A 321 3.54 -6.29 -14.08
CA GLU A 321 4.97 -6.06 -13.78
C GLU A 321 5.18 -4.78 -12.97
N LEU A 322 4.47 -3.71 -13.33
CA LEU A 322 4.45 -2.47 -12.55
C LEU A 322 3.93 -2.71 -11.13
N GLU A 323 2.87 -3.50 -10.99
CA GLU A 323 2.32 -3.87 -9.69
C GLU A 323 3.28 -4.76 -8.87
N MET A 324 4.05 -5.64 -9.51
CA MET A 324 5.08 -6.41 -8.79
C MET A 324 6.17 -5.50 -8.23
N MET A 325 6.56 -4.45 -8.95
CA MET A 325 7.49 -3.43 -8.45
C MET A 325 6.88 -2.62 -7.30
N ASN A 326 5.61 -2.22 -7.42
CA ASN A 326 4.85 -1.53 -6.39
C ASN A 326 4.78 -2.35 -5.08
N LEU A 327 4.52 -3.67 -5.18
CA LEU A 327 4.37 -4.56 -4.04
C LEU A 327 5.70 -4.98 -3.41
N THR A 328 6.71 -5.31 -4.21
CA THR A 328 7.97 -5.90 -3.69
C THR A 328 9.10 -4.88 -3.51
N GLY A 329 8.84 -3.63 -3.89
CA GLY A 329 9.80 -2.55 -3.96
C GLY A 329 10.61 -2.62 -5.25
N ASP A 330 11.04 -1.46 -5.74
CA ASP A 330 11.62 -1.32 -7.08
C ASP A 330 12.76 -2.29 -7.37
N GLY A 331 13.68 -2.51 -6.42
CA GLY A 331 14.83 -3.40 -6.61
C GLY A 331 14.45 -4.88 -6.76
N ASN A 332 13.65 -5.42 -5.84
CA ASN A 332 13.21 -6.81 -5.90
C ASN A 332 12.23 -7.01 -7.07
N GLY A 333 11.32 -6.06 -7.28
CA GLY A 333 10.36 -6.13 -8.37
C GLY A 333 11.05 -6.07 -9.72
N PHE A 334 12.06 -5.22 -9.88
CA PHE A 334 12.86 -5.19 -11.10
C PHE A 334 13.57 -6.53 -11.36
N ASP A 335 14.10 -7.17 -10.31
CA ASP A 335 14.70 -8.51 -10.43
C ASP A 335 13.66 -9.55 -10.86
N MET A 336 12.43 -9.47 -10.35
CA MET A 336 11.29 -10.31 -10.76
C MET A 336 10.89 -10.06 -12.22
N VAL A 337 10.81 -8.79 -12.62
CA VAL A 337 10.36 -8.37 -13.96
C VAL A 337 11.39 -8.67 -15.04
N THR A 338 12.68 -8.56 -14.75
CA THR A 338 13.75 -8.86 -15.72
C THR A 338 14.10 -10.35 -15.77
N MET A 339 13.48 -11.18 -14.92
CA MET A 339 13.67 -12.63 -14.93
C MET A 339 13.08 -13.25 -16.21
N PRO A 340 13.83 -14.12 -16.91
CA PRO A 340 13.30 -14.90 -18.03
C PRO A 340 12.12 -15.80 -17.63
N GLN A 341 11.18 -16.03 -18.55
CA GLN A 341 9.95 -16.79 -18.27
C GLN A 341 10.23 -18.19 -17.70
N ALA A 342 11.17 -18.94 -18.28
CA ALA A 342 11.54 -20.28 -17.81
C ALA A 342 12.02 -20.29 -16.35
N MET A 343 12.62 -19.20 -15.87
CA MET A 343 13.00 -19.06 -14.46
C MET A 343 11.80 -18.66 -13.60
N ARG A 344 10.90 -17.81 -14.11
CA ARG A 344 9.70 -17.38 -13.37
C ARG A 344 8.82 -18.56 -12.95
N GLU A 345 8.81 -19.63 -13.73
CA GLU A 345 8.07 -20.85 -13.45
C GLU A 345 8.65 -21.66 -12.28
N GLN A 346 9.94 -21.49 -12.01
CA GLN A 346 10.68 -22.25 -11.01
C GLN A 346 10.92 -21.45 -9.72
N VAL A 347 11.21 -20.16 -9.82
CA VAL A 347 11.65 -19.36 -8.67
C VAL A 347 10.49 -19.07 -7.71
N PRO A 348 10.61 -19.47 -6.42
CA PRO A 348 9.63 -19.16 -5.39
C PRO A 348 9.44 -17.68 -5.16
N THR A 349 8.20 -17.25 -4.95
CA THR A 349 7.84 -15.85 -4.68
C THR A 349 8.55 -15.28 -3.44
N ALA A 350 8.78 -16.11 -2.42
CA ALA A 350 9.45 -15.73 -1.17
C ALA A 350 10.80 -15.00 -1.39
N ASN A 351 11.53 -15.28 -2.47
CA ASN A 351 12.80 -14.61 -2.82
C ASN A 351 12.67 -13.08 -2.93
N PHE A 352 11.47 -12.56 -3.15
CA PHE A 352 11.19 -11.14 -3.42
C PHE A 352 10.53 -10.41 -2.26
N PHE A 353 10.22 -11.10 -1.16
CA PHE A 353 9.57 -10.52 0.02
C PHE A 353 10.50 -10.57 1.24
N GLN A 354 10.22 -9.72 2.22
CA GLN A 354 10.73 -9.91 3.58
C GLN A 354 9.86 -10.94 4.31
N ARG A 355 10.44 -11.68 5.28
CA ARG A 355 9.74 -12.72 6.05
C ARG A 355 8.34 -12.30 6.50
N GLY A 356 8.26 -11.21 7.28
CA GLY A 356 6.99 -10.74 7.80
C GLY A 356 6.00 -10.27 6.72
N GLY A 357 6.49 -9.78 5.58
CA GLY A 357 5.65 -9.42 4.43
C GLY A 357 5.10 -10.64 3.70
N TYR A 358 5.89 -11.71 3.59
CA TYR A 358 5.48 -12.96 2.96
C TYR A 358 4.50 -13.76 3.82
N GLU A 359 4.81 -13.95 5.10
CA GLU A 359 4.01 -14.78 6.02
C GLU A 359 2.59 -14.23 6.24
N ARG A 360 2.39 -12.92 6.04
CA ARG A 360 1.07 -12.27 6.10
C ARG A 360 0.37 -12.15 4.75
N ASN A 361 0.98 -12.66 3.68
CA ASN A 361 0.49 -12.53 2.31
C ASN A 361 -0.01 -13.90 1.77
N PRO A 362 -1.29 -14.23 1.97
CA PRO A 362 -1.84 -15.51 1.50
C PRO A 362 -1.82 -15.64 -0.03
N VAL A 363 -1.72 -14.55 -0.79
CA VAL A 363 -1.62 -14.61 -2.25
C VAL A 363 -0.26 -15.08 -2.67
N ALA A 364 0.80 -14.47 -2.13
CA ALA A 364 2.17 -14.85 -2.44
C ALA A 364 2.43 -16.31 -2.05
N ILE A 365 1.87 -16.75 -0.91
CA ILE A 365 1.96 -18.14 -0.43
C ILE A 365 1.23 -19.12 -1.37
N ARG A 366 0.00 -18.81 -1.79
CA ARG A 366 -0.76 -19.71 -2.69
C ARG A 366 -0.23 -19.72 -4.13
N HIS A 367 0.28 -18.59 -4.60
CA HIS A 367 0.83 -18.41 -5.95
C HIS A 367 2.34 -18.40 -5.86
N ASN A 368 2.86 -19.55 -5.45
CA ASN A 368 4.18 -19.74 -4.88
C ASN A 368 5.37 -19.68 -5.85
N THR A 369 5.16 -19.27 -7.09
CA THR A 369 6.24 -18.96 -8.05
C THR A 369 5.97 -17.61 -8.72
N VAL A 370 7.01 -16.97 -9.25
CA VAL A 370 6.88 -15.66 -9.92
C VAL A 370 5.84 -15.72 -11.05
N ALA A 371 5.86 -16.78 -11.86
CA ALA A 371 4.90 -16.95 -12.95
C ALA A 371 3.46 -17.03 -12.43
N LYS A 372 3.21 -17.82 -11.38
CA LYS A 372 1.87 -17.93 -10.77
C LYS A 372 1.40 -16.61 -10.18
N LEU A 373 2.29 -15.86 -9.53
CA LEU A 373 1.95 -14.57 -8.93
C LEU A 373 1.60 -13.52 -9.99
N LEU A 374 2.40 -13.42 -11.06
CA LEU A 374 2.08 -12.55 -12.19
C LEU A 374 0.78 -12.95 -12.88
N ALA A 375 0.53 -14.25 -13.04
CA ALA A 375 -0.69 -14.76 -13.66
C ALA A 375 -1.95 -14.41 -12.86
N ILE A 376 -1.95 -14.63 -11.52
CA ILE A 376 -3.13 -14.27 -10.71
C ILE A 376 -3.35 -12.76 -10.65
N THR A 377 -2.28 -11.97 -10.61
CA THR A 377 -2.38 -10.50 -10.63
C THR A 377 -3.01 -10.04 -11.94
N ASN A 378 -2.55 -10.55 -13.09
CA ASN A 378 -3.16 -10.27 -14.39
C ASN A 378 -4.63 -10.66 -14.41
N ASN A 379 -4.97 -11.87 -13.99
CA ASN A 379 -6.35 -12.35 -13.99
C ASN A 379 -7.28 -11.43 -13.18
N ARG A 380 -6.86 -11.00 -11.99
CA ARG A 380 -7.64 -10.06 -11.17
C ARG A 380 -7.78 -8.70 -11.82
N MET A 381 -6.71 -8.18 -12.40
CA MET A 381 -6.75 -6.93 -13.16
C MET A 381 -7.77 -7.02 -14.29
N ASP A 382 -7.81 -8.13 -15.03
CA ASP A 382 -8.70 -8.32 -16.17
C ASP A 382 -10.16 -8.44 -15.72
N VAL A 383 -10.43 -9.23 -14.68
CA VAL A 383 -11.78 -9.35 -14.09
C VAL A 383 -12.27 -7.98 -13.61
N ASN A 384 -11.48 -7.27 -12.82
CA ASN A 384 -11.90 -6.02 -12.22
C ASN A 384 -11.97 -4.87 -13.24
N SER A 385 -11.20 -4.94 -14.34
CA SER A 385 -11.26 -3.95 -15.41
C SER A 385 -12.61 -3.94 -16.14
N ASN A 386 -13.41 -5.00 -15.99
CA ASN A 386 -14.76 -5.07 -16.55
C ASN A 386 -15.84 -4.38 -15.70
N LEU A 387 -15.49 -3.92 -14.50
CA LEU A 387 -16.42 -3.26 -13.59
C LEU A 387 -16.67 -1.79 -13.99
N PRO A 388 -17.83 -1.20 -13.61
CA PRO A 388 -18.21 0.15 -14.03
C PRO A 388 -17.15 1.21 -13.76
N GLY A 389 -16.56 1.22 -12.55
CA GLY A 389 -15.56 2.22 -12.17
C GLY A 389 -14.32 2.17 -13.05
N ALA A 390 -13.84 0.98 -13.39
CA ALA A 390 -12.68 0.79 -14.26
C ALA A 390 -12.98 1.20 -15.70
N LYS A 391 -14.17 0.86 -16.22
CA LYS A 391 -14.64 1.30 -17.55
C LYS A 391 -14.74 2.82 -17.66
N GLU A 392 -15.26 3.47 -16.63
CA GLU A 392 -15.30 4.93 -16.53
C GLU A 392 -13.90 5.56 -16.56
N LEU A 393 -12.95 5.01 -15.79
CA LEU A 393 -11.57 5.50 -15.80
C LEU A 393 -10.96 5.29 -17.19
N ALA A 394 -11.19 4.14 -17.79
CA ALA A 394 -10.71 3.83 -19.12
C ALA A 394 -11.27 4.77 -20.20
N ALA A 395 -12.52 5.23 -20.05
CA ALA A 395 -13.14 6.25 -20.91
C ALA A 395 -12.56 7.65 -20.66
N ALA A 396 -12.16 7.97 -19.43
CA ALA A 396 -11.52 9.24 -19.11
C ALA A 396 -10.17 9.45 -19.84
N PHE A 397 -9.45 8.37 -20.19
CA PHE A 397 -8.26 8.45 -21.04
C PHE A 397 -8.59 8.83 -22.50
N GLY A 398 -9.73 8.40 -23.03
CA GLY A 398 -10.19 8.78 -24.38
C GLY A 398 -10.54 10.28 -24.48
N SER A 399 -11.15 10.85 -23.44
CA SER A 399 -11.44 12.30 -23.43
C SER A 399 -10.20 13.16 -23.19
N ALA A 400 -9.22 12.66 -22.43
CA ALA A 400 -7.97 13.36 -22.17
C ALA A 400 -7.05 13.45 -23.41
N THR A 401 -7.03 12.42 -24.25
CA THR A 401 -6.25 12.41 -25.51
C THR A 401 -6.82 13.40 -26.52
N ALA A 402 -8.13 13.40 -26.75
CA ALA A 402 -8.79 14.35 -27.64
C ALA A 402 -8.58 15.83 -27.23
N SER A 403 -8.45 16.10 -25.92
CA SER A 403 -8.19 17.46 -25.41
C SER A 403 -6.74 17.93 -25.61
N ASN A 404 -5.79 16.99 -25.74
CA ASN A 404 -4.38 17.30 -26.00
C ASN A 404 -4.09 17.51 -27.49
N GLU A 405 -4.86 16.90 -28.39
CA GLU A 405 -4.74 17.11 -29.85
C GLU A 405 -5.37 18.44 -30.31
N ALA A 406 -6.27 19.01 -29.52
CA ALA A 406 -6.95 20.29 -29.83
C ALA A 406 -6.19 21.54 -29.32
N ARG A 407 -4.98 21.38 -28.77
CA ARG A 407 -4.08 22.45 -28.31
C ARG A 407 -2.77 22.35 -29.07
#